data_AF-R4M2L6-F1
#
_entry.id   AF-R4M2L6-F1
#
_cell.length_a   1.000
_cell.length_b   1.000
_cell.length_c   1.000
_cell.angle_alpha   90.00
_cell.angle_beta   90.00
_cell.angle_gamma   90.00
#
_symmetry.space_group_name_H-M   'P 1'
#
loop_
_entity.id
_entity.type
_entity.pdbx_description
1 polymer ?
#
loop_
_entity_poly.entity_id
_entity_poly.type
_entity_poly.pdbx_seq_one_letter_code
_entity_poly.pdbx_strand_id
1 'polypeptide(L)'
;MAASVRTPIACLAAVVSAAMTVVDGRALSILNDPFRVGGLPATNGPSGARPDAPAASGTVINTNNGAIDKLSLLSVNDIEDYWMAVYSESLKGTFRPVGKLVSYDSNDPSSPIVCHIDTYQLVNAFFSSRCNLIAWDRGVFMAVAQEYFGDMSVNGVLAHEFGHALQVMANLVTRKDPTIVREQQADCFAGVYLWWVAEGKSTRFTLSTADGLDHVLAGIITTRDPVMEADAENDDEHGSALDRVSAFQLGFSNCTPACAAIDEDEVERRRGDLPTTLRVDASGNPETGEVGINEETLSTLMELMGKIFSPKNPPTLSYQPAGCPDAKPSPPAAYCPATNTIVVACPPWRGWARWPRQRNTACRRAMTRRCRL
;
A
#
# COMPACT_ATOMS: atom_id res chain seq x y z
N MET A 1 -87.68 18.09 -11.07
CA MET A 1 -87.36 16.86 -10.31
C MET A 1 -86.02 16.37 -10.80
N ALA A 2 -84.97 16.55 -9.99
CA ALA A 2 -83.59 16.22 -10.35
C ALA A 2 -83.30 14.75 -10.02
N ALA A 3 -82.82 13.99 -10.98
CA ALA A 3 -82.33 12.62 -10.78
C ALA A 3 -80.80 12.65 -10.81
N SER A 4 -80.18 12.32 -9.67
CA SER A 4 -78.74 12.15 -9.51
C SER A 4 -78.35 10.76 -10.01
N VAL A 5 -77.52 10.69 -11.07
CA VAL A 5 -76.85 9.46 -11.50
C VAL A 5 -75.41 9.52 -10.96
N ARG A 6 -75.08 8.60 -10.05
CA ARG A 6 -73.72 8.40 -9.54
C ARG A 6 -73.00 7.38 -10.41
N THR A 7 -71.97 7.81 -11.13
CA THR A 7 -71.04 6.93 -11.86
C THR A 7 -69.95 6.44 -10.91
N PRO A 8 -69.71 5.12 -10.75
CA PRO A 8 -68.57 4.65 -9.98
C PRO A 8 -67.30 4.77 -10.83
N ILE A 9 -66.28 5.45 -10.30
CA ILE A 9 -64.92 5.47 -10.84
C ILE A 9 -64.23 4.19 -10.36
N ALA A 10 -63.96 3.26 -11.27
CA ALA A 10 -63.13 2.09 -10.98
C ALA A 10 -61.65 2.48 -11.11
N CYS A 11 -60.96 2.65 -9.98
CA CYS A 11 -59.50 2.75 -9.95
C CYS A 11 -58.89 1.37 -10.24
N LEU A 12 -58.33 1.18 -11.44
CA LEU A 12 -57.41 0.06 -11.71
C LEU A 12 -56.09 0.34 -10.98
N ALA A 13 -55.82 -0.38 -9.90
CA ALA A 13 -54.49 -0.46 -9.31
C ALA A 13 -53.65 -1.44 -10.13
N ALA A 14 -52.74 -0.93 -10.97
CA ALA A 14 -51.74 -1.74 -11.64
C ALA A 14 -50.66 -2.15 -10.62
N VAL A 15 -50.75 -3.38 -10.11
CA VAL A 15 -49.72 -3.97 -9.25
C VAL A 15 -48.58 -4.43 -10.15
N VAL A 16 -47.51 -3.65 -10.22
CA VAL A 16 -46.25 -4.08 -10.86
C VAL A 16 -45.59 -5.08 -9.91
N SER A 17 -45.75 -6.37 -10.18
CA SER A 17 -45.00 -7.43 -9.50
C SER A 17 -43.55 -7.38 -9.97
N ALA A 18 -42.69 -6.67 -9.23
CA ALA A 18 -41.26 -6.82 -9.39
C ALA A 18 -40.88 -8.26 -8.98
N ALA A 19 -40.54 -9.10 -9.95
CA ALA A 19 -39.97 -10.41 -9.67
C ALA A 19 -38.62 -10.19 -8.97
N MET A 20 -38.61 -10.33 -7.64
CA MET A 20 -37.36 -10.37 -6.88
C MET A 20 -36.66 -11.68 -7.22
N THR A 21 -35.68 -11.62 -8.11
CA THR A 21 -34.72 -12.71 -8.30
C THR A 21 -33.87 -12.79 -7.04
N VAL A 22 -34.19 -13.76 -6.18
CA VAL A 22 -33.30 -14.14 -5.09
C VAL A 22 -32.10 -14.83 -5.72
N VAL A 23 -30.94 -14.20 -5.68
CA VAL A 23 -29.68 -14.83 -6.04
C VAL A 23 -29.23 -15.62 -4.81
N ASP A 24 -29.36 -16.95 -4.86
CA ASP A 24 -28.78 -17.81 -3.84
C ASP A 24 -27.26 -17.65 -3.85
N GLY A 25 -26.71 -17.20 -2.73
CA GLY A 25 -25.28 -17.01 -2.53
C GLY A 25 -24.95 -16.93 -1.05
N ARG A 26 -23.80 -17.51 -0.66
CA ARG A 26 -23.24 -17.28 0.67
C ARG A 26 -22.43 -16.00 0.61
N ALA A 27 -22.83 -14.97 1.36
CA ALA A 27 -22.01 -13.79 1.56
C ALA A 27 -20.69 -14.22 2.25
N LEU A 28 -19.63 -14.30 1.46
CA LEU A 28 -18.27 -14.41 1.96
C LEU A 28 -17.67 -13.02 1.77
N SER A 29 -17.17 -12.42 2.87
CA SER A 29 -16.38 -11.20 2.75
C SER A 29 -15.21 -11.46 1.80
N ILE A 30 -14.88 -10.49 0.95
CA ILE A 30 -13.61 -10.51 0.18
C ILE A 30 -12.39 -10.66 1.10
N LEU A 31 -12.51 -10.30 2.38
CA LEU A 31 -11.49 -10.50 3.42
C LEU A 31 -11.43 -11.94 3.96
N ASN A 32 -12.42 -12.78 3.64
CA ASN A 32 -12.56 -14.14 4.19
C ASN A 32 -12.24 -15.24 3.16
N ASP A 33 -11.93 -14.88 1.91
CA ASP A 33 -11.44 -15.82 0.90
C ASP A 33 -9.91 -15.64 0.74
N PRO A 34 -9.08 -16.58 1.25
CA PRO A 34 -7.63 -16.45 1.17
C PRO A 34 -7.10 -16.53 -0.27
N PHE A 35 -7.94 -16.87 -1.25
CA PHE A 35 -7.59 -16.88 -2.66
C PHE A 35 -7.99 -15.60 -3.40
N ARG A 36 -8.40 -14.54 -2.67
CA ARG A 36 -8.73 -13.24 -3.25
C ARG A 36 -8.07 -12.08 -2.52
N VAL A 37 -7.75 -11.03 -3.26
CA VAL A 37 -7.20 -9.76 -2.76
C VAL A 37 -7.94 -8.62 -3.46
N GLY A 38 -8.65 -7.77 -2.71
CA GLY A 38 -9.48 -6.70 -3.28
C GLY A 38 -10.53 -7.22 -4.29
N GLY A 39 -11.02 -8.44 -4.11
CA GLY A 39 -11.95 -9.09 -5.06
C GLY A 39 -11.28 -9.71 -6.30
N LEU A 40 -9.99 -9.50 -6.53
CA LEU A 40 -9.21 -10.14 -7.60
C LEU A 40 -8.67 -11.51 -7.14
N PRO A 41 -8.47 -12.48 -8.03
CA PRO A 41 -7.79 -13.74 -7.67
C PRO A 41 -6.36 -13.46 -7.16
N ALA A 42 -5.95 -14.16 -6.10
CA ALA A 42 -4.57 -14.14 -5.60
C ALA A 42 -3.68 -14.96 -6.55
N THR A 43 -2.84 -14.28 -7.31
CA THR A 43 -2.01 -14.89 -8.35
C THR A 43 -0.59 -14.36 -8.33
N ASN A 44 0.37 -15.26 -8.55
CA ASN A 44 1.74 -14.89 -8.91
C ASN A 44 1.79 -14.54 -10.40
N GLY A 45 2.78 -13.73 -10.78
CA GLY A 45 2.97 -13.33 -12.17
C GLY A 45 3.92 -12.15 -12.29
N PRO A 46 4.22 -11.72 -13.53
CA PRO A 46 5.06 -10.56 -13.75
C PRO A 46 4.43 -9.29 -13.18
N SER A 47 5.28 -8.44 -12.63
CA SER A 47 4.94 -7.11 -12.12
C SER A 47 5.93 -6.09 -12.66
N GLY A 48 5.44 -4.94 -13.12
CA GLY A 48 6.27 -3.89 -13.73
C GLY A 48 5.78 -3.48 -15.12
N ALA A 49 6.65 -2.79 -15.87
CA ALA A 49 6.33 -2.31 -17.21
C ALA A 49 6.06 -3.48 -18.17
N ARG A 50 5.02 -3.36 -18.98
CA ARG A 50 4.69 -4.34 -20.01
C ARG A 50 5.70 -4.29 -21.16
N PRO A 51 6.07 -5.43 -21.77
CA PRO A 51 6.97 -5.46 -22.91
C PRO A 51 6.45 -4.67 -24.13
N ASP A 52 5.13 -4.60 -24.27
CA ASP A 52 4.41 -3.88 -25.33
C ASP A 52 3.81 -2.55 -24.85
N ALA A 53 4.28 -2.03 -23.70
CA ALA A 53 3.84 -0.75 -23.18
C ALA A 53 4.02 0.37 -24.22
N PRO A 54 3.00 1.23 -24.42
CA PRO A 54 3.16 2.45 -25.19
C PRO A 54 4.35 3.26 -24.67
N ALA A 55 5.13 3.83 -25.59
CA ALA A 55 6.26 4.67 -25.21
C ALA A 55 5.78 5.83 -24.34
N ALA A 56 6.54 6.13 -23.28
CA ALA A 56 6.26 7.27 -22.42
C ALA A 56 6.35 8.58 -23.22
N SER A 57 5.44 9.50 -22.94
CA SER A 57 5.31 10.80 -23.58
C SER A 57 5.35 11.92 -22.55
N GLY A 58 5.99 13.03 -22.88
CA GLY A 58 6.12 14.17 -21.98
C GLY A 58 7.57 14.62 -21.84
N THR A 59 7.81 15.53 -20.90
CA THR A 59 9.15 16.07 -20.64
C THR A 59 9.42 16.04 -19.15
N VAL A 60 10.58 15.50 -18.79
CA VAL A 60 11.11 15.52 -17.43
C VAL A 60 12.23 16.55 -17.38
N ILE A 61 12.07 17.55 -16.52
CA ILE A 61 13.08 18.59 -16.31
C ILE A 61 14.24 17.98 -15.51
N ASN A 62 15.47 18.34 -15.87
CA ASN A 62 16.70 17.87 -15.22
C ASN A 62 16.88 16.33 -15.24
N THR A 63 16.26 15.66 -16.22
CA THR A 63 16.44 14.22 -16.43
C THR A 63 17.82 13.87 -16.94
N ASN A 64 18.33 12.69 -16.55
CA ASN A 64 19.48 12.05 -17.19
C ASN A 64 19.08 11.00 -18.25
N ASN A 65 17.78 10.87 -18.53
CA ASN A 65 17.17 9.85 -19.42
C ASN A 65 17.53 8.41 -19.03
N GLY A 66 17.88 8.18 -17.75
CA GLY A 66 18.20 6.89 -17.17
C GLY A 66 16.97 6.01 -16.99
N ALA A 67 17.19 4.78 -16.50
CA ALA A 67 16.13 3.79 -16.31
C ALA A 67 15.04 4.28 -15.35
N ILE A 68 15.43 4.88 -14.21
CA ILE A 68 14.51 5.45 -13.23
C ILE A 68 13.64 6.54 -13.85
N ASP A 69 14.23 7.55 -14.50
CA ASP A 69 13.45 8.64 -15.08
C ASP A 69 12.48 8.16 -16.17
N LYS A 70 12.86 7.14 -16.95
CA LYS A 70 11.99 6.52 -17.95
C LYS A 70 10.83 5.76 -17.31
N LEU A 71 11.11 4.99 -16.25
CA LEU A 71 10.10 4.27 -15.48
C LEU A 71 9.15 5.25 -14.78
N SER A 72 9.67 6.33 -14.20
CA SER A 72 8.89 7.39 -13.56
C SER A 72 7.97 8.10 -14.55
N LEU A 73 8.49 8.50 -15.72
CA LEU A 73 7.67 9.13 -16.76
C LEU A 73 6.58 8.17 -17.26
N LEU A 74 6.91 6.89 -17.49
CA LEU A 74 5.94 5.87 -17.88
C LEU A 74 4.84 5.70 -16.81
N SER A 75 5.23 5.74 -15.53
CA SER A 75 4.32 5.61 -14.40
C SER A 75 3.34 6.77 -14.34
N VAL A 76 3.83 8.02 -14.41
CA VAL A 76 2.96 9.21 -14.41
C VAL A 76 2.01 9.18 -15.60
N ASN A 77 2.44 8.78 -16.79
CA ASN A 77 1.53 8.67 -17.94
C ASN A 77 0.40 7.65 -17.71
N ASP A 78 0.68 6.51 -17.06
CA ASP A 78 -0.36 5.52 -16.79
C ASP A 78 -1.36 6.00 -15.72
N ILE A 79 -0.83 6.63 -14.67
CA ILE A 79 -1.62 7.23 -13.59
C ILE A 79 -2.52 8.35 -14.16
N GLU A 80 -1.97 9.23 -14.99
CA GLU A 80 -2.73 10.29 -15.65
C GLU A 80 -3.81 9.75 -16.57
N ASP A 81 -3.51 8.72 -17.38
CA ASP A 81 -4.50 8.10 -18.27
C ASP A 81 -5.66 7.47 -17.48
N TYR A 82 -5.35 6.79 -16.37
CA TYR A 82 -6.37 6.25 -15.48
C TYR A 82 -7.26 7.35 -14.90
N TRP A 83 -6.68 8.34 -14.24
CA TRP A 83 -7.46 9.39 -13.58
C TRP A 83 -8.20 10.27 -14.59
N MET A 84 -7.63 10.56 -15.75
CA MET A 84 -8.33 11.27 -16.82
C MET A 84 -9.62 10.57 -17.23
N ALA A 85 -9.64 9.23 -17.24
CA ALA A 85 -10.81 8.45 -17.59
C ALA A 85 -11.88 8.43 -16.48
N VAL A 86 -11.48 8.30 -15.21
CA VAL A 86 -12.43 8.00 -14.11
C VAL A 86 -12.71 9.15 -13.15
N TYR A 87 -11.94 10.25 -13.21
CA TYR A 87 -11.98 11.31 -12.19
C TYR A 87 -13.39 11.84 -11.92
N SER A 88 -14.12 12.19 -12.97
CA SER A 88 -15.46 12.79 -12.88
C SER A 88 -16.55 11.82 -12.41
N GLU A 89 -16.25 10.53 -12.27
CA GLU A 89 -17.22 9.55 -11.76
C GLU A 89 -17.40 9.66 -10.24
N SER A 90 -16.31 9.99 -9.51
CA SER A 90 -16.29 9.93 -8.04
C SER A 90 -15.73 11.19 -7.37
N LEU A 91 -14.96 12.01 -8.08
CA LEU A 91 -14.36 13.23 -7.54
C LEU A 91 -15.06 14.48 -8.10
N LYS A 92 -15.27 15.45 -7.21
CA LYS A 92 -15.73 16.79 -7.59
C LYS A 92 -14.61 17.55 -8.29
N GLY A 93 -14.95 18.60 -9.03
CA GLY A 93 -13.95 19.45 -9.71
C GLY A 93 -13.70 19.02 -11.15
N THR A 94 -12.49 19.25 -11.63
CA THR A 94 -12.10 18.92 -13.01
C THR A 94 -10.68 18.39 -13.03
N PHE A 95 -10.49 17.23 -13.65
CA PHE A 95 -9.18 16.65 -13.84
C PHE A 95 -8.28 17.59 -14.66
N ARG A 96 -7.04 17.75 -14.22
CA ARG A 96 -5.99 18.46 -14.96
C ARG A 96 -4.68 17.69 -14.80
N PRO A 97 -3.95 17.39 -15.89
CA PRO A 97 -2.62 16.82 -15.78
C PRO A 97 -1.70 17.66 -14.89
N VAL A 98 -0.73 17.00 -14.26
CA VAL A 98 0.28 17.70 -13.44
C VAL A 98 1.12 18.58 -14.36
N GLY A 99 1.41 19.80 -13.91
CA GLY A 99 2.00 20.81 -14.78
C GLY A 99 3.44 20.53 -15.22
N LYS A 100 4.27 19.99 -14.31
CA LYS A 100 5.69 19.69 -14.59
C LYS A 100 6.14 18.43 -13.87
N LEU A 101 7.07 17.72 -14.48
CA LEU A 101 7.77 16.58 -13.90
C LEU A 101 9.26 16.93 -13.78
N VAL A 102 9.85 16.71 -12.61
CA VAL A 102 11.24 17.08 -12.33
C VAL A 102 11.99 15.89 -11.74
N SER A 103 13.10 15.53 -12.36
CA SER A 103 14.03 14.56 -11.79
C SER A 103 15.20 15.28 -11.15
N TYR A 104 15.63 14.85 -9.98
CA TYR A 104 16.82 15.37 -9.31
C TYR A 104 17.66 14.24 -8.72
N ASP A 105 18.88 14.53 -8.28
CA ASP A 105 19.78 13.54 -7.68
C ASP A 105 20.25 14.04 -6.31
N SER A 106 19.76 13.41 -5.25
CA SER A 106 20.07 13.84 -3.87
C SER A 106 21.54 13.67 -3.49
N ASN A 107 22.33 12.88 -4.23
CA ASN A 107 23.77 12.75 -4.02
C ASN A 107 24.60 13.83 -4.71
N ASP A 108 24.02 14.60 -5.64
CA ASP A 108 24.72 15.61 -6.41
C ASP A 108 24.70 16.96 -5.67
N PRO A 109 25.84 17.50 -5.20
CA PRO A 109 25.89 18.84 -4.58
C PRO A 109 25.47 19.98 -5.52
N SER A 110 25.34 19.70 -6.81
CA SER A 110 24.83 20.62 -7.84
C SER A 110 23.37 20.36 -8.23
N SER A 111 22.66 19.50 -7.49
CA SER A 111 21.23 19.21 -7.69
C SER A 111 20.41 20.51 -7.68
N PRO A 112 19.41 20.67 -8.57
CA PRO A 112 18.69 21.93 -8.71
C PRO A 112 17.79 22.22 -7.51
N ILE A 113 17.54 23.50 -7.24
CA ILE A 113 16.42 23.88 -6.36
C ILE A 113 15.11 23.64 -7.12
N VAL A 114 14.19 22.88 -6.52
CA VAL A 114 12.90 22.52 -7.13
C VAL A 114 11.77 23.12 -6.31
N CYS A 115 10.97 24.02 -6.89
CA CYS A 115 9.90 24.75 -6.18
C CYS A 115 10.33 25.35 -4.82
N HIS A 116 11.48 26.02 -4.78
CA HIS A 116 12.06 26.59 -3.55
C HIS A 116 12.54 25.56 -2.51
N ILE A 117 12.62 24.28 -2.86
CA ILE A 117 13.16 23.20 -2.02
C ILE A 117 14.58 22.88 -2.50
N ASP A 118 15.54 22.88 -1.58
CA ASP A 118 16.90 22.38 -1.84
C ASP A 118 16.84 20.86 -1.95
N THR A 119 17.32 20.32 -3.07
CA THR A 119 17.20 18.90 -3.36
C THR A 119 18.48 18.12 -3.12
N TYR A 120 19.60 18.79 -2.84
CA TYR A 120 20.79 18.09 -2.38
C TYR A 120 20.53 17.52 -0.98
N GLN A 121 20.85 16.23 -0.78
CA GLN A 121 20.56 15.45 0.43
C GLN A 121 19.08 15.23 0.75
N LEU A 122 18.16 15.62 -0.14
CA LEU A 122 16.74 15.33 0.00
C LEU A 122 16.39 14.00 -0.67
N VAL A 123 16.52 12.90 0.06
CA VAL A 123 16.14 11.57 -0.42
C VAL A 123 14.61 11.42 -0.36
N ASN A 124 13.90 11.88 -1.39
CA ASN A 124 12.43 11.89 -1.38
C ASN A 124 11.80 11.91 -2.80
N ALA A 125 10.47 11.79 -2.85
CA ALA A 125 9.61 12.26 -3.92
C ALA A 125 8.58 13.23 -3.33
N PHE A 126 8.05 14.15 -4.13
CA PHE A 126 7.02 15.06 -3.63
C PHE A 126 6.17 15.69 -4.74
N PHE A 127 4.91 15.94 -4.43
CA PHE A 127 4.04 16.87 -5.15
C PHE A 127 4.04 18.27 -4.52
N SER A 128 4.21 19.30 -5.34
CA SER A 128 4.04 20.69 -4.93
C SER A 128 2.81 21.33 -5.56
N SER A 129 1.79 21.59 -4.74
CA SER A 129 0.58 22.30 -5.15
C SER A 129 0.87 23.73 -5.63
N ARG A 130 1.83 24.43 -5.01
CA ARG A 130 2.20 25.81 -5.35
C ARG A 130 2.80 25.93 -6.74
N CYS A 131 3.65 24.99 -7.12
CA CYS A 131 4.32 25.00 -8.42
C CYS A 131 3.66 24.07 -9.46
N ASN A 132 2.63 23.31 -9.05
CA ASN A 132 1.97 22.26 -9.82
C ASN A 132 3.00 21.32 -10.50
N LEU A 133 3.78 20.63 -9.68
CA LEU A 133 4.80 19.69 -10.16
C LEU A 133 4.92 18.46 -9.27
N ILE A 134 5.35 17.35 -9.87
CA ILE A 134 5.87 16.18 -9.15
C ILE A 134 7.38 16.15 -9.36
N ALA A 135 8.12 15.89 -8.29
CA ALA A 135 9.56 15.70 -8.30
C ALA A 135 9.97 14.37 -7.66
N TRP A 136 11.08 13.79 -8.12
CA TRP A 136 11.63 12.57 -7.54
C TRP A 136 13.16 12.55 -7.53
N ASP A 137 13.73 11.99 -6.47
CA ASP A 137 15.14 11.66 -6.39
C ASP A 137 15.45 10.37 -7.15
N ARG A 138 16.14 10.51 -8.30
CA ARG A 138 16.58 9.38 -9.12
C ARG A 138 17.81 8.67 -8.55
N GLY A 139 18.59 9.36 -7.70
CA GLY A 139 19.95 8.96 -7.31
C GLY A 139 19.96 8.01 -6.11
N VAL A 140 19.03 8.19 -5.18
CA VAL A 140 18.90 7.34 -4.00
C VAL A 140 17.49 6.79 -3.87
N PHE A 141 16.48 7.64 -3.65
CA PHE A 141 15.16 7.18 -3.23
C PHE A 141 14.52 6.19 -4.22
N MET A 142 14.31 6.61 -5.47
CA MET A 142 13.68 5.78 -6.49
C MET A 142 14.56 4.58 -6.89
N ALA A 143 15.88 4.73 -6.84
CA ALA A 143 16.82 3.65 -7.11
C ALA A 143 16.72 2.54 -6.05
N VAL A 144 16.66 2.91 -4.76
CA VAL A 144 16.45 1.98 -3.64
C VAL A 144 15.06 1.35 -3.72
N ALA A 145 14.02 2.13 -4.03
CA ALA A 145 12.68 1.59 -4.23
C ALA A 145 12.68 0.48 -5.29
N GLN A 146 13.23 0.77 -6.48
CA GLN A 146 13.34 -0.21 -7.56
C GLN A 146 14.19 -1.43 -7.18
N GLU A 147 15.34 -1.24 -6.53
CA GLU A 147 16.27 -2.33 -6.21
C GLU A 147 15.66 -3.33 -5.23
N TYR A 148 14.96 -2.86 -4.20
CA TYR A 148 14.46 -3.74 -3.13
C TYR A 148 13.00 -4.15 -3.30
N PHE A 149 12.20 -3.37 -4.02
CA PHE A 149 10.75 -3.55 -4.13
C PHE A 149 10.24 -3.56 -5.58
N GLY A 150 11.15 -3.54 -6.56
CA GLY A 150 10.83 -3.67 -7.98
C GLY A 150 10.16 -2.45 -8.60
N ASP A 151 9.88 -2.52 -9.90
CA ASP A 151 9.37 -1.40 -10.69
C ASP A 151 8.04 -0.84 -10.19
N MET A 152 7.16 -1.69 -9.67
CA MET A 152 5.85 -1.27 -9.19
C MET A 152 5.93 -0.43 -7.90
N SER A 153 7.03 -0.49 -7.16
CA SER A 153 7.25 0.41 -6.02
C SER A 153 7.46 1.86 -6.47
N VAL A 154 8.25 2.09 -7.53
CA VAL A 154 8.42 3.43 -8.15
C VAL A 154 7.08 3.94 -8.67
N ASN A 155 6.32 3.05 -9.31
CA ASN A 155 4.96 3.36 -9.78
C ASN A 155 4.03 3.73 -8.61
N GLY A 156 4.08 2.99 -7.51
CA GLY A 156 3.29 3.25 -6.30
C GLY A 156 3.64 4.56 -5.60
N VAL A 157 4.93 4.89 -5.48
CA VAL A 157 5.39 6.20 -4.96
C VAL A 157 4.80 7.33 -5.80
N LEU A 158 4.89 7.25 -7.13
CA LEU A 158 4.36 8.31 -7.99
C LEU A 158 2.82 8.36 -7.98
N ALA A 159 2.15 7.23 -7.77
CA ALA A 159 0.70 7.20 -7.58
C ALA A 159 0.28 7.90 -6.28
N HIS A 160 1.08 7.76 -5.21
CA HIS A 160 0.90 8.52 -3.98
C HIS A 160 1.07 10.03 -4.24
N GLU A 161 2.17 10.45 -4.89
CA GLU A 161 2.38 11.88 -5.20
C GLU A 161 1.26 12.47 -6.06
N PHE A 162 0.76 11.68 -7.00
CA PHE A 162 -0.39 12.06 -7.82
C PHE A 162 -1.68 12.16 -6.99
N GLY A 163 -1.81 11.36 -5.93
CA GLY A 163 -2.87 11.45 -4.92
C GLY A 163 -3.00 12.85 -4.33
N HIS A 164 -1.88 13.51 -4.00
CA HIS A 164 -1.91 14.91 -3.56
C HIS A 164 -2.40 15.87 -4.64
N ALA A 165 -2.08 15.61 -5.91
CA ALA A 165 -2.62 16.39 -7.02
C ALA A 165 -4.15 16.26 -7.09
N LEU A 166 -4.69 15.04 -6.92
CA LEU A 166 -6.13 14.79 -6.92
C LEU A 166 -6.84 15.52 -5.78
N GLN A 167 -6.25 15.53 -4.58
CA GLN A 167 -6.77 16.27 -3.43
C GLN A 167 -6.95 17.75 -3.73
N VAL A 168 -5.96 18.36 -4.39
CA VAL A 168 -6.02 19.77 -4.81
C VAL A 168 -7.10 19.97 -5.88
N MET A 169 -7.15 19.11 -6.91
CA MET A 169 -8.15 19.23 -7.98
C MET A 169 -9.58 19.10 -7.45
N ALA A 170 -9.79 18.20 -6.48
CA ALA A 170 -11.10 17.90 -5.91
C ALA A 170 -11.44 18.74 -4.68
N ASN A 171 -10.50 19.58 -4.20
CA ASN A 171 -10.64 20.39 -3.00
C ASN A 171 -11.06 19.55 -1.78
N LEU A 172 -10.37 18.43 -1.55
CA LEU A 172 -10.66 17.48 -0.48
C LEU A 172 -10.05 17.88 0.85
N VAL A 173 -8.92 18.58 0.82
CA VAL A 173 -8.16 18.99 2.00
C VAL A 173 -7.70 20.44 1.86
N THR A 174 -7.50 21.06 3.00
CA THR A 174 -7.04 22.44 3.20
C THR A 174 -5.79 22.43 4.07
N ARG A 175 -5.18 23.60 4.27
CA ARG A 175 -4.05 23.75 5.20
C ARG A 175 -4.42 23.58 6.68
N LYS A 176 -5.71 23.44 7.00
CA LYS A 176 -6.18 23.23 8.38
C LYS A 176 -6.37 21.76 8.72
N ASP A 177 -6.46 20.91 7.71
CA ASP A 177 -6.61 19.47 7.91
C ASP A 177 -5.24 18.89 8.34
N PRO A 178 -5.22 17.93 9.27
CA PRO A 178 -3.98 17.30 9.72
C PRO A 178 -3.18 16.71 8.56
N THR A 179 -1.84 16.77 8.65
CA THR A 179 -0.94 16.21 7.61
C THR A 179 -1.26 14.72 7.37
N ILE A 180 -1.47 13.94 8.44
CA ILE A 180 -1.88 12.54 8.34
C ILE A 180 -3.12 12.31 7.47
N VAL A 181 -4.14 13.18 7.49
CA VAL A 181 -5.32 13.03 6.62
C VAL A 181 -4.93 13.16 5.15
N ARG A 182 -4.05 14.12 4.85
CA ARG A 182 -3.56 14.38 3.49
C ARG A 182 -2.72 13.21 3.00
N GLU A 183 -1.86 12.64 3.83
CA GLU A 183 -1.03 11.50 3.44
C GLU A 183 -1.85 10.21 3.26
N GLN A 184 -2.80 9.93 4.17
CA GLN A 184 -3.68 8.77 4.09
C GLN A 184 -4.59 8.83 2.84
N GLN A 185 -5.10 10.01 2.47
CA GLN A 185 -5.84 10.17 1.22
C GLN A 185 -4.97 9.84 0.00
N ALA A 186 -3.69 10.24 -0.01
CA ALA A 186 -2.77 9.98 -1.11
C ALA A 186 -2.45 8.48 -1.27
N ASP A 187 -2.12 7.81 -0.17
CA ASP A 187 -1.92 6.35 -0.15
C ASP A 187 -3.19 5.60 -0.60
N CYS A 188 -4.37 6.05 -0.20
CA CYS A 188 -5.64 5.48 -0.65
C CYS A 188 -5.85 5.63 -2.15
N PHE A 189 -5.62 6.82 -2.73
CA PHE A 189 -5.72 7.01 -4.18
C PHE A 189 -4.71 6.17 -4.95
N ALA A 190 -3.51 5.96 -4.42
CA ALA A 190 -2.54 5.04 -5.00
C ALA A 190 -3.08 3.60 -5.05
N GLY A 191 -3.72 3.14 -3.97
CA GLY A 191 -4.37 1.83 -3.89
C GLY A 191 -5.48 1.65 -4.93
N VAL A 192 -6.31 2.67 -5.14
CA VAL A 192 -7.38 2.65 -6.16
C VAL A 192 -6.81 2.42 -7.57
N TYR A 193 -5.78 3.17 -7.95
CA TYR A 193 -5.16 3.04 -9.26
C TYR A 193 -4.44 1.68 -9.40
N LEU A 194 -3.71 1.23 -8.37
CA LEU A 194 -2.97 -0.03 -8.44
C LEU A 194 -3.91 -1.25 -8.48
N TRP A 195 -5.12 -1.16 -7.93
CA TRP A 195 -6.15 -2.18 -8.14
C TRP A 195 -6.52 -2.31 -9.62
N TRP A 196 -6.69 -1.19 -10.32
CA TRP A 196 -6.98 -1.18 -11.77
C TRP A 196 -5.84 -1.77 -12.61
N VAL A 197 -4.58 -1.52 -12.21
CA VAL A 197 -3.41 -2.19 -12.81
C VAL A 197 -3.44 -3.69 -12.56
N ALA A 198 -3.74 -4.12 -11.33
CA ALA A 198 -3.82 -5.53 -10.93
C ALA A 198 -4.98 -6.28 -11.61
N GLU A 199 -6.08 -5.59 -11.92
CA GLU A 199 -7.17 -6.10 -12.75
C GLU A 199 -6.75 -6.32 -14.22
N GLY A 200 -5.55 -5.86 -14.59
CA GLY A 200 -4.97 -6.05 -15.92
C GLY A 200 -5.43 -5.04 -16.96
N LYS A 201 -6.07 -3.93 -16.53
CA LYS A 201 -6.60 -2.90 -17.44
C LYS A 201 -5.56 -1.90 -17.92
N SER A 202 -4.44 -1.76 -17.20
CA SER A 202 -3.32 -0.92 -17.63
C SER A 202 -2.67 -1.44 -18.91
N THR A 203 -2.47 -0.55 -19.88
CA THR A 203 -1.70 -0.82 -21.09
C THR A 203 -0.20 -0.69 -20.90
N ARG A 204 0.27 -0.05 -19.81
CA ARG A 204 1.71 0.16 -19.54
C ARG A 204 2.26 -0.77 -18.47
N PHE A 205 1.45 -1.19 -17.51
CA PHE A 205 1.89 -1.97 -16.36
C PHE A 205 1.09 -3.24 -16.16
N THR A 206 1.73 -4.21 -15.51
CA THR A 206 1.11 -5.40 -14.93
C THR A 206 1.45 -5.44 -13.45
N LEU A 207 0.52 -5.92 -12.63
CA LEU A 207 0.73 -6.10 -11.20
C LEU A 207 0.11 -7.44 -10.79
N SER A 208 0.94 -8.37 -10.31
CA SER A 208 0.43 -9.58 -9.69
C SER A 208 -0.05 -9.29 -8.26
N THR A 209 -1.15 -9.92 -7.86
CA THR A 209 -1.82 -9.72 -6.57
C THR A 209 -1.16 -10.46 -5.40
N ALA A 210 -0.16 -11.31 -5.68
CA ALA A 210 0.71 -11.91 -4.70
C ALA A 210 2.05 -11.16 -4.67
N ASP A 211 3.13 -11.76 -5.18
CA ASP A 211 4.50 -11.22 -5.13
C ASP A 211 4.63 -9.74 -5.53
N GLY A 212 3.94 -9.29 -6.57
CA GLY A 212 3.97 -7.89 -7.00
C GLY A 212 3.42 -6.92 -5.97
N LEU A 213 2.19 -7.17 -5.53
CA LEU A 213 1.52 -6.33 -4.53
C LEU A 213 2.24 -6.39 -3.18
N ASP A 214 2.78 -7.56 -2.80
CA ASP A 214 3.59 -7.71 -1.59
C ASP A 214 4.83 -6.81 -1.61
N HIS A 215 5.52 -6.69 -2.75
CA HIS A 215 6.64 -5.76 -2.90
C HIS A 215 6.20 -4.29 -2.81
N VAL A 216 5.05 -3.93 -3.39
CA VAL A 216 4.50 -2.56 -3.26
C VAL A 216 4.20 -2.25 -1.79
N LEU A 217 3.53 -3.16 -1.08
CA LEU A 217 3.23 -3.00 0.34
C LEU A 217 4.50 -2.95 1.20
N ALA A 218 5.52 -3.76 0.87
CA ALA A 218 6.82 -3.69 1.53
C ALA A 218 7.48 -2.32 1.34
N GLY A 219 7.41 -1.74 0.13
CA GLY A 219 7.88 -0.38 -0.14
C GLY A 219 7.16 0.69 0.68
N ILE A 220 5.83 0.61 0.79
CA ILE A 220 5.01 1.49 1.64
C ILE A 220 5.43 1.35 3.11
N ILE A 221 5.60 0.13 3.61
CA ILE A 221 6.03 -0.15 4.99
C ILE A 221 7.42 0.41 5.26
N THR A 222 8.35 0.33 4.29
CA THR A 222 9.72 0.83 4.46
C THR A 222 9.80 2.35 4.44
N THR A 223 8.88 3.01 3.74
CA THR A 223 8.80 4.48 3.65
C THR A 223 7.88 5.10 4.72
N ARG A 224 7.55 4.34 5.78
CA ARG A 224 6.82 4.84 6.96
C ARG A 224 7.66 5.86 7.75
N ASP A 225 6.96 6.67 8.54
CA ASP A 225 7.63 7.47 9.55
C ASP A 225 8.15 6.58 10.68
N PRO A 226 9.31 6.90 11.29
CA PRO A 226 9.76 6.25 12.51
C PRO A 226 8.66 6.28 13.59
N VAL A 227 8.47 5.18 14.30
CA VAL A 227 7.41 5.04 15.34
C VAL A 227 7.52 6.10 16.46
N MET A 228 8.70 6.70 16.64
CA MET A 228 8.92 7.79 17.60
C MET A 228 8.40 9.15 17.12
N GLU A 229 8.15 9.29 15.82
CA GLU A 229 7.84 10.55 15.12
C GLU A 229 6.47 10.49 14.40
N ALA A 230 5.76 9.35 14.46
CA ALA A 230 4.53 9.10 13.71
C ALA A 230 3.28 9.90 14.14
N ASP A 231 3.38 10.68 15.22
CA ASP A 231 2.38 11.70 15.66
C ASP A 231 3.03 13.09 15.82
N ALA A 232 4.28 13.27 15.37
CA ALA A 232 4.90 14.58 15.42
C ALA A 232 4.23 15.45 14.36
N GLU A 233 3.49 16.48 14.78
CA GLU A 233 2.96 17.51 13.87
C GLU A 233 4.13 18.15 13.11
N ASN A 234 4.41 17.63 11.93
CA ASN A 234 5.41 18.16 11.01
C ASN A 234 4.81 18.17 9.59
N ASP A 235 5.46 18.91 8.68
CA ASP A 235 4.99 19.04 7.30
C ASP A 235 5.33 17.78 6.44
N ASP A 236 5.83 16.69 7.04
CA ASP A 236 6.41 15.48 6.42
C ASP A 236 5.94 14.19 7.13
N GLU A 237 4.68 14.17 7.60
CA GLU A 237 4.10 13.08 8.40
C GLU A 237 3.32 12.10 7.51
N HIS A 238 3.96 11.04 7.03
CA HIS A 238 3.31 9.94 6.31
C HIS A 238 2.49 9.02 7.24
N GLY A 239 2.83 9.00 8.53
CA GLY A 239 2.25 8.12 9.54
C GLY A 239 2.95 6.77 9.67
N SER A 240 2.38 5.92 10.54
CA SER A 240 2.92 4.58 10.81
C SER A 240 2.78 3.64 9.61
N ALA A 241 3.53 2.52 9.60
CA ALA A 241 3.33 1.50 8.56
C ALA A 241 1.88 1.01 8.47
N LEU A 242 1.20 0.93 9.62
CA LEU A 242 -0.19 0.50 9.65
C LEU A 242 -1.10 1.55 9.04
N ASP A 243 -0.90 2.83 9.35
CA ASP A 243 -1.65 3.93 8.75
C ASP A 243 -1.61 3.80 7.23
N ARG A 244 -0.42 3.85 6.68
CA ARG A 244 -0.19 3.83 5.24
C ARG A 244 -0.74 2.59 4.54
N VAL A 245 -0.47 1.40 5.09
CA VAL A 245 -0.99 0.14 4.54
C VAL A 245 -2.51 0.10 4.64
N SER A 246 -3.10 0.57 5.73
CA SER A 246 -4.56 0.56 5.92
C SER A 246 -5.26 1.52 4.96
N ALA A 247 -4.70 2.71 4.72
CA ALA A 247 -5.22 3.66 3.74
C ALA A 247 -5.09 3.14 2.31
N PHE A 248 -3.92 2.61 1.95
CA PHE A 248 -3.72 1.96 0.65
C PHE A 248 -4.73 0.83 0.43
N GLN A 249 -4.91 -0.05 1.40
CA GLN A 249 -5.86 -1.18 1.34
C GLN A 249 -7.31 -0.71 1.23
N LEU A 250 -7.65 0.40 1.90
CA LEU A 250 -8.97 1.03 1.78
C LEU A 250 -9.24 1.41 0.32
N GLY A 251 -8.29 2.05 -0.35
CA GLY A 251 -8.42 2.39 -1.76
C GLY A 251 -8.45 1.17 -2.68
N PHE A 252 -7.54 0.22 -2.44
CA PHE A 252 -7.43 -1.01 -3.22
C PHE A 252 -8.71 -1.87 -3.13
N SER A 253 -9.49 -1.76 -2.05
CA SER A 253 -10.69 -2.60 -1.85
C SER A 253 -12.03 -1.85 -1.99
N ASN A 254 -12.08 -0.54 -1.70
CA ASN A 254 -13.32 0.21 -1.51
C ASN A 254 -13.49 1.41 -2.46
N CYS A 255 -12.66 1.51 -3.50
CA CYS A 255 -12.74 2.49 -4.59
C CYS A 255 -12.58 3.98 -4.14
N THR A 256 -12.61 4.88 -5.12
CA THR A 256 -12.33 6.32 -4.97
C THR A 256 -13.16 7.06 -3.91
N PRO A 257 -14.48 6.83 -3.75
CA PRO A 257 -15.27 7.57 -2.75
C PRO A 257 -14.81 7.31 -1.30
N ALA A 258 -14.28 6.12 -1.01
CA ALA A 258 -13.74 5.82 0.31
C ALA A 258 -12.53 6.71 0.63
N CYS A 259 -11.64 6.91 -0.35
CA CYS A 259 -10.49 7.81 -0.21
C CYS A 259 -10.90 9.26 0.02
N ALA A 260 -11.88 9.75 -0.74
CA ALA A 260 -12.37 11.13 -0.58
C ALA A 260 -13.10 11.39 0.75
N ALA A 261 -13.47 10.34 1.47
CA ALA A 261 -14.16 10.41 2.76
C ALA A 261 -13.22 10.26 3.97
N ILE A 262 -11.91 10.07 3.75
CA ILE A 262 -10.92 10.05 4.84
C ILE A 262 -10.84 11.45 5.44
N ASP A 263 -11.23 11.57 6.70
CA ASP A 263 -11.08 12.72 7.57
C ASP A 263 -10.40 12.30 8.89
N GLU A 264 -10.18 13.26 9.80
CA GLU A 264 -9.54 13.00 11.09
C GLU A 264 -10.32 11.94 11.91
N ASP A 265 -11.65 12.05 11.97
CA ASP A 265 -12.53 11.10 12.66
C ASP A 265 -12.44 9.67 12.06
N GLU A 266 -12.29 9.54 10.74
CA GLU A 266 -12.06 8.25 10.08
C GLU A 266 -10.69 7.67 10.42
N VAL A 267 -9.63 8.48 10.38
CA VAL A 267 -8.27 8.04 10.75
C VAL A 267 -8.23 7.57 12.20
N GLU A 268 -8.80 8.33 13.12
CA GLU A 268 -8.87 7.95 14.55
C GLU A 268 -9.64 6.64 14.76
N ARG A 269 -10.81 6.49 14.13
CA ARG A 269 -11.60 5.25 14.22
C ARG A 269 -10.85 4.05 13.63
N ARG A 270 -10.11 4.25 12.54
CA ARG A 270 -9.32 3.18 11.90
C ARG A 270 -8.12 2.78 12.74
N ARG A 271 -7.45 3.73 13.38
CA ARG A 271 -6.37 3.48 14.35
C ARG A 271 -6.89 2.72 15.59
N GLY A 272 -8.09 3.06 16.07
CA GLY A 272 -8.68 2.43 17.24
C GLY A 272 -7.78 2.62 18.48
N ASP A 273 -7.58 1.55 19.26
CA ASP A 273 -6.75 1.58 20.47
C ASP A 273 -5.26 1.26 20.20
N LEU A 274 -4.82 1.31 18.94
CA LEU A 274 -3.46 0.94 18.60
C LEU A 274 -2.48 2.02 19.06
N PRO A 275 -1.38 1.65 19.74
CA PRO A 275 -0.37 2.62 20.14
C PRO A 275 0.28 3.23 18.89
N THR A 276 0.26 4.55 18.81
CA THR A 276 0.92 5.33 17.76
C THR A 276 2.41 5.51 18.02
N THR A 277 2.84 5.32 19.27
CA THR A 277 4.23 5.37 19.70
C THR A 277 4.64 4.12 20.49
N LEU A 278 5.95 3.88 20.59
CA LEU A 278 6.47 2.80 21.42
C LEU A 278 6.08 3.04 22.87
N ARG A 279 5.51 2.00 23.50
CA ARG A 279 5.21 2.01 24.94
C ARG A 279 6.51 2.17 25.72
N VAL A 280 6.41 2.72 26.92
CA VAL A 280 7.53 2.77 27.86
C VAL A 280 7.39 1.65 28.88
N ASP A 281 8.51 0.98 29.18
CA ASP A 281 8.56 -0.04 30.22
C ASP A 281 8.44 0.60 31.62
N ALA A 282 8.34 -0.24 32.65
CA ALA A 282 8.25 0.20 34.04
C ALA A 282 9.47 1.02 34.53
N SER A 283 10.57 1.04 33.75
CA SER A 283 11.79 1.81 34.02
C SER A 283 11.84 3.13 33.24
N GLY A 284 10.81 3.43 32.45
CA GLY A 284 10.73 4.64 31.62
C GLY A 284 11.52 4.56 30.31
N ASN A 285 12.00 3.38 29.90
CA ASN A 285 12.66 3.21 28.61
C ASN A 285 11.64 2.83 27.54
N PRO A 286 11.75 3.35 26.30
CA PRO A 286 10.94 2.84 25.19
C PRO A 286 11.15 1.34 25.01
N GLU A 287 10.05 0.60 24.99
CA GLU A 287 10.04 -0.79 24.62
C GLU A 287 10.54 -0.94 23.19
N THR A 288 11.13 -2.09 22.87
CA THR A 288 11.68 -2.31 21.53
C THR A 288 10.62 -2.47 20.45
N GLY A 289 9.34 -2.62 20.81
CA GLY A 289 8.25 -3.01 19.91
C GLY A 289 8.30 -4.49 19.47
N GLU A 290 9.41 -5.17 19.72
CA GLU A 290 9.62 -6.58 19.40
C GLU A 290 9.11 -7.49 20.52
N VAL A 291 8.38 -8.53 20.15
CA VAL A 291 8.09 -9.65 21.07
C VAL A 291 9.17 -10.71 20.86
N GLY A 292 9.78 -11.16 21.96
CA GLY A 292 10.70 -12.28 21.91
C GLY A 292 10.00 -13.52 21.36
N ILE A 293 10.41 -14.00 20.19
CA ILE A 293 9.93 -15.28 19.66
C ILE A 293 10.53 -16.36 20.56
N ASN A 294 9.74 -16.94 21.47
CA ASN A 294 10.09 -17.98 22.45
C ASN A 294 8.98 -19.03 22.62
N GLU A 295 9.24 -20.10 23.38
CA GLU A 295 8.24 -21.17 23.58
C GLU A 295 6.95 -20.63 24.20
N GLU A 296 7.04 -19.71 25.15
CA GLU A 296 5.90 -19.06 25.81
C GLU A 296 5.09 -18.20 24.82
N THR A 297 5.76 -17.34 24.06
CA THR A 297 5.13 -16.49 23.04
C THR A 297 4.43 -17.34 21.97
N LEU A 298 5.09 -18.38 21.49
CA LEU A 298 4.53 -19.26 20.46
C LEU A 298 3.38 -20.12 21.00
N SER A 299 3.44 -20.57 22.25
CA SER A 299 2.33 -21.27 22.90
C SER A 299 1.12 -20.35 23.08
N THR A 300 1.36 -19.10 23.50
CA THR A 300 0.29 -18.09 23.64
C THR A 300 -0.36 -17.77 22.29
N LEU A 301 0.46 -17.63 21.24
CA LEU A 301 -0.05 -17.45 19.87
C LEU A 301 -0.94 -18.61 19.43
N MET A 302 -0.52 -19.86 19.67
CA MET A 302 -1.31 -21.04 19.34
C MET A 302 -2.64 -21.09 20.10
N GLU A 303 -2.65 -20.70 21.39
CA GLU A 303 -3.88 -20.60 22.17
C GLU A 303 -4.85 -19.55 21.59
N LEU A 304 -4.34 -18.36 21.25
CA LEU A 304 -5.14 -17.29 20.66
C LEU A 304 -5.68 -17.69 19.29
N MET A 305 -4.86 -18.28 18.41
CA MET A 305 -5.31 -18.80 17.12
C MET A 305 -6.38 -19.89 17.31
N GLY A 306 -6.21 -20.77 18.29
CA GLY A 306 -7.20 -21.79 18.65
C GLY A 306 -8.55 -21.18 19.04
N LYS A 307 -8.56 -20.06 19.76
CA LYS A 307 -9.79 -19.32 20.10
C LYS A 307 -10.40 -18.62 18.88
N ILE A 308 -9.58 -17.89 18.11
CA ILE A 308 -10.04 -17.09 16.95
C ILE A 308 -10.64 -17.99 15.87
N PHE A 309 -9.91 -19.04 15.47
CA PHE A 309 -10.33 -19.90 14.37
C PHE A 309 -11.19 -21.08 14.83
N SER A 310 -11.14 -21.46 16.11
CA SER A 310 -11.91 -22.58 16.69
C SER A 310 -11.92 -23.84 15.82
N PRO A 311 -10.76 -24.34 15.34
CA PRO A 311 -10.72 -25.48 14.44
C PRO A 311 -11.20 -26.76 15.13
N LYS A 312 -11.95 -27.61 14.41
CA LYS A 312 -12.41 -28.90 14.94
C LYS A 312 -11.25 -29.82 15.37
N ASN A 313 -10.15 -29.76 14.61
CA ASN A 313 -8.93 -30.53 14.85
C ASN A 313 -7.75 -29.54 14.90
N PRO A 314 -7.46 -28.91 16.05
CA PRO A 314 -6.41 -27.92 16.15
C PRO A 314 -5.03 -28.52 15.83
N PRO A 315 -4.18 -27.82 15.07
CA PRO A 315 -2.82 -28.27 14.83
C PRO A 315 -1.97 -28.21 16.10
N THR A 316 -0.96 -29.06 16.19
CA THR A 316 0.04 -29.05 17.27
C THR A 316 1.27 -28.25 16.86
N LEU A 317 1.90 -27.55 17.81
CA LEU A 317 3.16 -26.84 17.58
C LEU A 317 4.35 -27.76 17.87
N SER A 318 5.34 -27.77 16.98
CA SER A 318 6.61 -28.48 17.15
C SER A 318 7.80 -27.55 16.90
N TYR A 319 8.78 -27.58 17.81
CA TYR A 319 10.04 -26.84 17.69
C TYR A 319 11.17 -27.68 17.10
N GLN A 320 10.90 -28.96 16.82
CA GLN A 320 11.88 -29.86 16.23
C GLN A 320 11.80 -29.77 14.70
N PRO A 321 12.93 -29.63 13.99
CA PRO A 321 12.97 -29.77 12.54
C PRO A 321 12.52 -31.18 12.17
N ALA A 322 11.27 -31.31 11.73
CA ALA A 322 10.72 -32.55 11.19
C ALA A 322 10.40 -32.32 9.71
N GLY A 323 10.70 -33.31 8.86
CA GLY A 323 10.26 -33.26 7.48
C GLY A 323 8.74 -33.32 7.42
N CYS A 324 8.09 -32.39 6.70
CA CYS A 324 6.69 -32.57 6.31
C CYS A 324 6.65 -33.65 5.21
N PRO A 325 6.04 -34.82 5.46
CA PRO A 325 6.11 -35.94 4.51
C PRO A 325 5.26 -35.70 3.25
N ASP A 326 4.27 -34.82 3.33
CA ASP A 326 3.25 -34.58 2.30
C ASP A 326 3.19 -33.11 1.84
N ALA A 327 4.10 -32.27 2.34
CA ALA A 327 4.20 -30.88 1.97
C ALA A 327 5.67 -30.46 1.89
N LYS A 328 5.98 -29.47 1.06
CA LYS A 328 7.31 -28.86 1.04
C LYS A 328 7.40 -27.84 2.18
N PRO A 329 8.27 -28.02 3.19
CA PRO A 329 8.40 -27.06 4.28
C PRO A 329 8.89 -25.70 3.76
N SER A 330 8.37 -24.61 4.34
CA SER A 330 8.79 -23.22 4.10
C SER A 330 9.34 -22.61 5.41
N PRO A 331 10.62 -22.84 5.78
CA PRO A 331 11.20 -22.22 6.97
C PRO A 331 11.01 -20.69 6.98
N PRO A 332 10.86 -20.04 8.15
CA PRO A 332 11.07 -20.60 9.50
C PRO A 332 9.86 -21.34 10.09
N ALA A 333 8.68 -21.27 9.48
CA ALA A 333 7.48 -21.94 9.98
C ALA A 333 6.71 -22.65 8.85
N ALA A 334 6.35 -23.93 9.03
CA ALA A 334 5.64 -24.73 8.03
C ALA A 334 4.50 -25.51 8.66
N TYR A 335 3.36 -25.61 7.97
CA TYR A 335 2.27 -26.51 8.34
C TYR A 335 2.41 -27.83 7.57
N CYS A 336 2.46 -28.96 8.29
CA CYS A 336 2.46 -30.31 7.73
C CYS A 336 1.04 -30.90 7.83
N PRO A 337 0.30 -31.05 6.71
CA PRO A 337 -1.08 -31.54 6.74
C PRO A 337 -1.21 -32.97 7.25
N ALA A 338 -0.31 -33.89 6.88
CA ALA A 338 -0.39 -35.30 7.25
C ALA A 338 -0.35 -35.54 8.75
N THR A 339 0.39 -34.71 9.49
CA THR A 339 0.52 -34.81 10.95
C THR A 339 -0.28 -33.75 11.69
N ASN A 340 -0.95 -32.84 10.97
CA ASN A 340 -1.61 -31.67 11.52
C ASN A 340 -0.70 -30.88 12.48
N THR A 341 0.52 -30.55 12.02
CA THR A 341 1.55 -29.94 12.86
C THR A 341 2.08 -28.66 12.24
N ILE A 342 2.21 -27.60 13.03
CA ILE A 342 2.97 -26.41 12.68
C ILE A 342 4.39 -26.60 13.24
N VAL A 343 5.37 -26.67 12.36
CA VAL A 343 6.78 -26.80 12.72
C VAL A 343 7.42 -25.42 12.64
N VAL A 344 8.06 -24.98 13.73
CA VAL A 344 8.86 -23.76 13.75
C VAL A 344 10.33 -24.13 13.92
N ALA A 345 11.11 -23.93 12.87
CA ALA A 345 12.56 -24.15 12.87
C ALA A 345 13.26 -22.86 13.32
N CYS A 346 13.29 -22.61 14.63
CA CYS A 346 14.17 -21.59 15.19
C CYS A 346 15.62 -22.13 15.21
N PRO A 347 16.60 -21.46 14.57
CA PRO A 347 18.01 -21.76 14.81
C PRO A 347 18.31 -21.67 16.31
N PRO A 348 19.32 -22.40 16.84
CA PRO A 348 19.56 -22.46 18.27
C PRO A 348 19.67 -21.05 18.88
N TRP A 349 18.79 -20.84 19.85
CA TRP A 349 18.42 -19.70 20.68
C TRP A 349 19.55 -18.88 21.32
N ARG A 350 20.83 -19.15 21.00
CA ARG A 350 22.00 -18.46 21.55
C ARG A 350 22.51 -17.29 20.71
N GLY A 351 21.92 -17.02 19.54
CA GLY A 351 22.44 -16.00 18.60
C GLY A 351 21.62 -14.72 18.43
N TRP A 352 20.31 -14.75 18.71
CA TRP A 352 19.42 -13.65 18.29
C TRP A 352 19.32 -12.49 19.29
N ALA A 353 19.71 -12.68 20.55
CA ALA A 353 19.76 -11.61 21.55
C ALA A 353 20.94 -10.61 21.36
N ARG A 354 21.75 -10.77 20.30
CA ARG A 354 22.80 -9.80 19.93
C ARG A 354 22.83 -9.60 18.43
N TRP A 355 21.91 -8.78 17.92
CA TRP A 355 22.27 -7.92 16.80
C TRP A 355 23.33 -6.92 17.32
N PRO A 356 24.59 -6.97 16.86
CA PRO A 356 25.57 -5.97 17.27
C PRO A 356 25.21 -4.67 16.56
N ARG A 357 24.94 -3.62 17.34
CA ARG A 357 24.76 -2.22 16.89
C ARG A 357 25.97 -1.61 16.15
N GLN A 358 26.93 -2.40 15.66
CA GLN A 358 28.16 -1.93 15.01
C GLN A 358 28.70 -2.96 14.00
N ARG A 359 28.19 -2.96 12.76
CA ARG A 359 28.97 -3.39 11.57
C ARG A 359 28.59 -2.60 10.33
N ASN A 360 28.76 -1.28 10.40
CA ASN A 360 28.63 -0.39 9.24
C ASN A 360 29.95 -0.23 8.43
N THR A 361 30.93 -1.12 8.60
CA THR A 361 32.27 -0.97 7.98
C THR A 361 32.81 -2.19 7.23
N ALA A 362 32.12 -3.34 7.24
CA ALA A 362 32.57 -4.54 6.51
C ALA A 362 31.93 -4.71 5.12
N CYS A 363 30.75 -4.14 4.88
CA CYS A 363 30.09 -4.23 3.57
C CYS A 363 30.78 -3.35 2.49
N ARG A 364 31.55 -2.33 2.88
CA ARG A 364 32.32 -1.47 1.95
C ARG A 364 33.61 -2.09 1.40
N ARG A 365 34.05 -3.28 1.83
CA ARG A 365 35.33 -3.89 1.37
C ARG A 365 35.22 -5.19 0.58
N ALA A 366 34.02 -5.73 0.36
CA ALA A 366 33.84 -6.99 -0.38
C ALA A 366 33.49 -6.80 -1.89
N MET A 367 33.13 -5.58 -2.33
CA MET A 367 32.72 -5.31 -3.72
C MET A 367 33.85 -4.93 -4.70
N THR A 368 35.13 -4.93 -4.30
CA THR A 368 36.26 -4.57 -5.19
C THR A 368 37.09 -5.74 -5.71
N ARG A 369 36.68 -7.00 -5.49
CA ARG A 369 37.43 -8.17 -5.99
C ARG A 369 36.54 -9.31 -6.47
N ARG A 370 35.86 -9.14 -7.60
CA ARG A 370 35.45 -10.25 -8.51
C ARG A 370 34.93 -9.72 -9.86
N CYS A 371 35.71 -8.85 -10.49
CA CYS A 371 35.76 -8.72 -11.96
C CYS A 371 37.18 -9.09 -12.38
N ARG A 372 37.40 -10.38 -12.65
CA ARG A 372 38.50 -10.97 -13.43
C ARG A 372 38.41 -12.49 -13.28
N LEU A 373 37.59 -13.09 -14.15
CA LEU A 373 37.92 -14.21 -15.04
C LEU A 373 36.73 -14.41 -15.97
#